data_AF-I3Y8I0-F1
#
_entry.id   AF-I3Y8I0-F1
#
_cell.length_a   1.000
_cell.length_b   1.000
_cell.length_c   1.000
_cell.angle_alpha   90.00
_cell.angle_beta   90.00
_cell.angle_gamma   90.00
#
_symmetry.space_group_name_H-M   'P 1'
#
loop_
_entity.id
_entity.type
_entity.pdbx_description
1 polymer ?
#
loop_
_entity_poly.entity_id
_entity_poly.type
_entity_poly.pdbx_seq_one_letter_code
_entity_poly.pdbx_strand_id
1 'polypeptide(L)'
;MGARIDSAPALLGGATIPTEATDWTRAAPRVLEYLTALGVRDRLEIDRLSEQVRLRLEVRATHAALEDAVEAAIEETLALIDQWLAVELGIDGDANALATARAAALGGTIPGWSARWAGLAGDSLAPAIRALQRDTVPEFAPLTMQASTIELCCHRLRRRIADAICRLFCQPDLPTNPRGDRS
;
A
#
# COMPACT_ATOMS: atom_id res chain seq x y z
N MET A 1 66.47 -23.46 -10.95
CA MET A 1 66.15 -22.01 -10.85
C MET A 1 64.64 -21.88 -11.01
N GLY A 2 63.89 -22.10 -9.92
CA GLY A 2 62.43 -22.13 -9.93
C GLY A 2 61.91 -21.09 -8.95
N ALA A 3 61.27 -20.05 -9.46
CA ALA A 3 60.66 -19.01 -8.65
C ALA A 3 59.33 -19.55 -8.08
N ARG A 4 59.27 -19.70 -6.75
CA ARG A 4 58.03 -19.91 -6.00
C ARG A 4 57.20 -18.63 -6.08
N ILE A 5 55.98 -18.75 -6.58
CA ILE A 5 54.94 -17.72 -6.43
C ILE A 5 54.24 -18.06 -5.13
N ASP A 6 54.43 -17.22 -4.11
CA ASP A 6 53.63 -17.22 -2.89
C ASP A 6 52.23 -16.72 -3.24
N SER A 7 51.28 -17.64 -3.41
CA SER A 7 49.86 -17.33 -3.48
C SER A 7 49.31 -17.15 -2.07
N ALA A 8 49.07 -15.90 -1.69
CA ALA A 8 48.30 -15.55 -0.52
C ALA A 8 46.85 -16.09 -0.65
N PRO A 9 46.26 -16.70 0.40
CA PRO A 9 44.86 -17.09 0.37
C PRO A 9 43.96 -15.86 0.46
N ALA A 10 43.07 -15.73 -0.53
CA ALA A 10 41.99 -14.77 -0.58
C ALA A 10 41.07 -14.94 0.64
N LEU A 11 41.10 -13.95 1.54
CA LEU A 11 40.01 -13.68 2.48
C LEU A 11 38.85 -13.06 1.70
N LEU A 12 38.18 -13.87 0.89
CA LEU A 12 36.80 -13.58 0.49
C LEU A 12 35.93 -13.96 1.67
N GLY A 13 35.69 -12.97 2.54
CA GLY A 13 34.61 -13.01 3.49
C GLY A 13 33.32 -13.27 2.73
N GLY A 14 32.85 -14.52 2.77
CA GLY A 14 31.49 -14.85 2.41
C GLY A 14 30.60 -14.07 3.37
N ALA A 15 30.10 -12.92 2.92
CA ALA A 15 28.94 -12.32 3.51
C ALA A 15 27.81 -13.32 3.27
N THR A 16 27.61 -14.21 4.24
CA THR A 16 26.32 -14.87 4.43
C THR A 16 25.32 -13.75 4.58
N ILE A 17 24.63 -13.41 3.49
CA ILE A 17 23.45 -12.56 3.55
C ILE A 17 22.58 -13.20 4.63
N PRO A 18 22.24 -12.48 5.72
CA PRO A 18 21.38 -13.03 6.74
C PRO A 18 20.11 -13.51 6.06
N THR A 19 19.78 -14.79 6.22
CA THR A 19 18.57 -15.42 5.68
C THR A 19 17.28 -14.70 6.13
N GLU A 20 17.38 -13.84 7.14
CA GLU A 20 16.32 -12.94 7.62
C GLU A 20 16.03 -11.76 6.67
N ALA A 21 16.98 -11.33 5.83
CA ALA A 21 16.85 -10.15 4.97
C ALA A 21 15.95 -10.37 3.74
N THR A 22 15.53 -11.61 3.48
CA THR A 22 14.54 -11.94 2.46
C THR A 22 13.58 -12.97 3.05
N ASP A 23 12.84 -12.57 4.10
CA ASP A 23 11.78 -13.41 4.71
C ASP A 23 10.57 -13.54 3.78
N TRP A 24 10.80 -14.17 2.63
CA TRP A 24 9.79 -14.48 1.63
C TRP A 24 8.67 -15.32 2.23
N THR A 25 8.96 -16.17 3.23
CA THR A 25 7.96 -16.96 3.94
C THR A 25 6.87 -16.07 4.56
N ARG A 26 7.25 -14.91 5.11
CA ARG A 26 6.31 -13.93 5.65
C ARG A 26 5.63 -13.08 4.56
N ALA A 27 6.35 -12.73 3.49
CA ALA A 27 5.83 -11.88 2.42
C ALA A 27 4.89 -12.61 1.44
N ALA A 28 5.15 -13.88 1.14
CA ALA A 28 4.45 -14.63 0.10
C ALA A 28 2.91 -14.69 0.28
N PRO A 29 2.36 -14.95 1.48
CA PRO A 29 0.91 -14.93 1.67
C PRO A 29 0.32 -13.54 1.36
N ARG A 30 1.04 -12.47 1.71
CA ARG A 30 0.57 -11.11 1.50
C ARG A 30 0.63 -10.71 0.03
N VAL A 31 1.67 -11.12 -0.70
CA VAL A 31 1.76 -10.94 -2.15
C VAL A 31 0.61 -11.68 -2.85
N LEU A 32 0.33 -12.93 -2.46
CA LEU A 32 -0.79 -13.69 -2.99
C LEU A 32 -2.14 -12.99 -2.78
N GLU A 33 -2.42 -12.56 -1.54
CA GLU A 33 -3.63 -11.80 -1.21
C GLU A 33 -3.74 -10.52 -2.03
N TYR A 34 -2.61 -9.82 -2.20
CA TYR A 34 -2.56 -8.58 -2.95
C TYR A 34 -2.82 -8.81 -4.45
N LEU A 35 -2.16 -9.78 -5.08
CA LEU A 35 -2.40 -10.16 -6.47
C LEU A 35 -3.86 -10.58 -6.70
N THR A 36 -4.44 -11.33 -5.75
CA THR A 36 -5.85 -11.72 -5.79
C THR A 36 -6.77 -10.50 -5.69
N ALA A 37 -6.44 -9.53 -4.82
CA ALA A 37 -7.18 -8.28 -4.67
C ALA A 37 -7.08 -7.39 -5.92
N LEU A 38 -5.97 -7.45 -6.66
CA LEU A 38 -5.82 -6.80 -7.96
C LEU A 38 -6.67 -7.47 -9.06
N GLY A 39 -7.18 -8.68 -8.81
CA GLY A 39 -8.03 -9.41 -9.75
C GLY A 39 -7.31 -10.52 -10.53
N VAL A 40 -6.05 -10.85 -10.20
CA VAL A 40 -5.35 -12.00 -10.75
C VAL A 40 -5.95 -13.27 -10.14
N ARG A 41 -6.49 -14.16 -10.98
CA ARG A 41 -7.21 -15.37 -10.52
C ARG A 41 -6.58 -16.67 -10.99
N ASP A 42 -5.87 -16.63 -12.11
CA ASP A 42 -5.24 -17.82 -12.64
C ASP A 42 -4.00 -18.18 -11.81
N ARG A 43 -3.86 -19.46 -11.46
CA ARG A 43 -2.78 -19.94 -10.59
C ARG A 43 -1.41 -19.80 -11.25
N LEU A 44 -1.32 -20.04 -12.56
CA LEU A 44 -0.07 -19.92 -13.30
C LEU A 44 0.38 -18.45 -13.38
N GLU A 45 -0.56 -17.52 -13.54
CA GLU A 45 -0.29 -16.07 -13.47
C GLU A 45 0.22 -15.66 -12.09
N ILE A 46 -0.45 -16.11 -11.02
CA ILE A 46 -0.04 -15.84 -9.63
C ILE A 46 1.36 -16.39 -9.36
N ASP A 47 1.65 -17.63 -9.74
CA ASP A 47 2.95 -18.26 -9.51
C ASP A 47 4.06 -17.49 -10.26
N ARG A 48 3.81 -17.09 -11.51
CA ARG A 48 4.76 -16.30 -12.33
C ARG A 48 5.03 -14.94 -11.72
N LEU A 49 3.99 -14.21 -11.33
CA LEU A 49 4.13 -12.87 -10.76
C LEU A 49 4.78 -12.91 -9.37
N SER A 50 4.40 -13.86 -8.53
CA SER A 50 5.01 -14.06 -7.21
C SER A 50 6.50 -14.36 -7.32
N GLU A 51 6.89 -15.19 -8.28
CA GLU A 51 8.29 -15.50 -8.55
C GLU A 51 9.07 -14.26 -9.02
N GLN A 52 8.49 -13.44 -9.90
CA GLN A 52 9.15 -12.19 -10.32
C GLN A 52 9.30 -11.21 -9.15
N VAL A 53 8.29 -11.09 -8.28
CA VAL A 53 8.37 -10.27 -7.05
C VAL A 53 9.46 -10.80 -6.13
N ARG A 54 9.53 -12.12 -5.90
CA ARG A 54 10.59 -12.75 -5.09
C ARG A 54 11.98 -12.41 -5.62
N LEU A 55 12.21 -12.60 -6.93
CA LEU A 55 13.50 -12.30 -7.56
C LEU A 55 13.89 -10.82 -7.42
N ARG A 56 12.93 -9.90 -7.57
CA ARG A 56 13.19 -8.47 -7.39
C ARG A 56 13.50 -8.11 -5.94
N LEU A 57 12.78 -8.72 -5.00
CA LEU A 57 13.02 -8.54 -3.57
C LEU A 57 14.42 -9.02 -3.18
N GLU A 58 14.86 -10.17 -3.70
CA GLU A 58 16.22 -10.69 -3.52
C GLU A 58 17.26 -9.71 -4.04
N VAL A 59 17.08 -9.18 -5.26
CA VAL A 59 17.96 -8.15 -5.82
C VAL A 59 17.96 -6.89 -4.97
N ARG A 60 16.82 -6.44 -4.44
CA ARG A 60 16.78 -5.26 -3.55
C ARG A 60 17.54 -5.53 -2.24
N ALA A 61 17.36 -6.71 -1.65
CA ALA A 61 18.02 -7.13 -0.43
C ALA A 61 19.55 -7.21 -0.58
N THR A 62 20.09 -7.44 -1.79
CA THR A 62 21.55 -7.37 -2.00
C THR A 62 22.11 -5.95 -1.97
N HIS A 63 21.28 -4.94 -2.21
CA HIS A 63 21.71 -3.54 -2.27
C HIS A 63 21.40 -2.76 -0.99
N ALA A 64 20.34 -3.12 -0.27
CA ALA A 64 19.93 -2.48 0.97
C ALA A 64 19.24 -3.47 1.91
N ALA A 65 19.46 -3.31 3.22
CA ALA A 65 18.68 -4.02 4.21
C ALA A 65 17.21 -3.61 4.11
N LEU A 66 16.31 -4.61 4.13
CA LEU A 66 14.87 -4.37 4.11
C LEU A 66 14.37 -4.13 5.53
N GLU A 67 13.66 -3.02 5.76
CA GLU A 67 13.05 -2.71 7.06
C GLU A 67 11.85 -3.65 7.34
N ASP A 68 11.00 -3.88 6.33
CA ASP A 68 9.94 -4.88 6.33
C ASP A 68 9.88 -5.59 4.96
N ALA A 69 10.13 -6.90 4.97
CA ALA A 69 10.07 -7.73 3.76
C ALA A 69 8.67 -7.78 3.14
N VAL A 70 7.61 -7.63 3.94
CA VAL A 70 6.22 -7.61 3.46
C VAL A 70 5.95 -6.33 2.71
N GLU A 71 6.27 -5.18 3.32
CA GLU A 71 6.10 -3.87 2.68
C GLU A 71 6.91 -3.78 1.39
N ALA A 72 8.19 -4.17 1.44
CA ALA A 72 9.06 -4.19 0.27
C ALA A 72 8.51 -5.10 -0.84
N ALA A 73 7.92 -6.26 -0.53
CA ALA A 73 7.33 -7.13 -1.54
C ALA A 73 6.08 -6.52 -2.20
N ILE A 74 5.26 -5.78 -1.43
CA ILE A 74 4.11 -5.05 -2.00
C ILE A 74 4.57 -3.90 -2.88
N GLU A 75 5.60 -3.15 -2.46
CA GLU A 75 6.23 -2.12 -3.29
C GLU A 75 6.78 -2.71 -4.59
N GLU A 76 7.48 -3.85 -4.54
CA GLU A 76 7.98 -4.50 -5.75
C GLU A 76 6.84 -5.00 -6.64
N THR A 77 5.71 -5.45 -6.06
CA THR A 77 4.53 -5.83 -6.85
C THR A 77 3.95 -4.62 -7.60
N LEU A 78 3.87 -3.46 -6.92
CA LEU A 78 3.44 -2.20 -7.53
C LEU A 78 4.43 -1.69 -8.58
N ALA A 79 5.73 -1.77 -8.32
CA ALA A 79 6.75 -1.39 -9.28
C ALA A 79 6.73 -2.28 -10.53
N LEU A 80 6.40 -3.56 -10.37
CA LEU A 80 6.32 -4.53 -11.46
C LEU A 80 5.13 -4.25 -12.39
N ILE A 81 3.95 -3.92 -11.85
CA ILE A 81 2.80 -3.50 -12.68
C ILE A 81 3.10 -2.17 -13.39
N ASP A 82 3.72 -1.21 -12.70
CA ASP A 82 4.07 0.08 -13.30
C ASP A 82 5.09 -0.05 -14.42
N GLN A 83 6.12 -0.89 -14.21
CA GLN A 83 7.11 -1.18 -15.24
C GLN A 83 6.47 -1.84 -16.46
N TRP A 84 5.57 -2.80 -16.26
CA TRP A 84 4.85 -3.41 -17.37
C TRP A 84 4.01 -2.38 -18.13
N LEU A 85 3.24 -1.55 -17.44
CA LEU A 85 2.42 -0.51 -18.06
C LEU A 85 3.27 0.53 -18.80
N ALA A 86 4.42 0.93 -18.23
CA ALA A 86 5.36 1.83 -18.88
C ALA A 86 5.84 1.27 -20.22
N VAL A 87 6.24 0.00 -20.25
CA VAL A 87 6.69 -0.69 -21.47
C VAL A 87 5.55 -0.89 -22.46
N GLU A 88 4.39 -1.36 -21.99
CA GLU A 88 3.23 -1.67 -22.83
C GLU A 88 2.68 -0.41 -23.52
N LEU A 89 2.72 0.74 -22.84
CA LEU A 89 2.17 2.00 -23.35
C LEU A 89 3.21 2.94 -23.95
N GLY A 90 4.51 2.67 -23.75
CA GLY A 90 5.60 3.58 -24.11
C GLY A 90 5.59 4.86 -23.28
N ILE A 91 5.26 4.76 -21.99
CA ILE A 91 5.28 5.90 -21.06
C ILE A 91 6.69 6.03 -20.48
N ASP A 92 7.27 7.23 -20.58
CA ASP A 92 8.56 7.55 -19.99
C ASP A 92 8.40 8.63 -18.91
N GLY A 93 8.59 8.24 -17.64
CA GLY A 93 8.64 9.15 -16.50
C GLY A 93 7.34 9.88 -16.10
N ASP A 94 6.24 9.76 -16.85
CA ASP A 94 4.97 10.42 -16.52
C ASP A 94 4.16 9.62 -15.47
N ALA A 95 4.27 10.05 -14.22
CA ALA A 95 3.56 9.46 -13.09
C ALA A 95 2.03 9.54 -13.22
N ASN A 96 1.49 10.59 -13.85
CA ASN A 96 0.06 10.75 -14.02
C ASN A 96 -0.47 9.81 -15.12
N ALA A 97 0.29 9.65 -16.21
CA ALA A 97 -0.01 8.67 -17.24
C ALA A 97 0.02 7.23 -16.69
N LEU A 98 1.01 6.90 -15.84
CA LEU A 98 1.07 5.60 -15.17
C LEU A 98 -0.10 5.38 -14.21
N ALA A 99 -0.46 6.37 -13.39
CA ALA A 99 -1.61 6.27 -12.50
C ALA A 99 -2.92 6.01 -13.28
N THR A 100 -3.11 6.71 -14.40
CA THR A 100 -4.28 6.53 -15.27
C THR A 100 -4.26 5.16 -15.95
N ALA A 101 -3.10 4.71 -16.44
CA ALA A 101 -2.93 3.37 -17.00
C ALA A 101 -3.25 2.27 -16.00
N ARG A 102 -2.81 2.44 -14.74
CA ARG A 102 -3.06 1.51 -13.66
C ARG A 102 -4.55 1.44 -13.33
N ALA A 103 -5.22 2.59 -13.22
CA ALA A 103 -6.66 2.63 -13.02
C ALA A 103 -7.43 1.94 -14.15
N ALA A 104 -7.01 2.13 -15.41
CA ALA A 104 -7.62 1.46 -16.55
C ALA A 104 -7.41 -0.07 -16.55
N ALA A 105 -6.20 -0.55 -16.25
CA ALA A 105 -5.90 -1.98 -16.19
C ALA A 105 -6.60 -2.68 -15.01
N LEU A 106 -6.56 -2.06 -13.82
CA LEU A 106 -7.17 -2.60 -12.59
C LEU A 106 -8.69 -2.39 -12.53
N GLY A 107 -9.26 -1.60 -13.43
CA GLY A 107 -10.71 -1.39 -13.55
C GLY A 107 -11.49 -2.64 -13.98
N GLY A 108 -10.79 -3.73 -14.35
CA GLY A 108 -11.40 -5.03 -14.66
C GLY A 108 -12.10 -5.10 -16.03
N THR A 109 -12.00 -4.05 -16.84
CA THR A 109 -12.64 -3.94 -18.17
C THR A 109 -11.78 -4.52 -19.29
N ILE A 110 -10.48 -4.74 -19.07
CA ILE A 110 -9.55 -5.28 -20.06
C ILE A 110 -9.39 -6.78 -19.85
N PRO A 111 -9.98 -7.65 -20.67
CA PRO A 111 -9.80 -9.09 -20.52
C PRO A 111 -8.34 -9.48 -20.78
N GLY A 112 -7.82 -10.45 -20.01
CA GLY A 112 -6.48 -11.01 -20.21
C GLY A 112 -5.32 -10.10 -19.79
N TRP A 113 -5.59 -8.98 -19.10
CA TRP A 113 -4.54 -8.06 -18.64
C TRP A 113 -3.53 -8.73 -17.70
N SER A 114 -3.99 -9.61 -16.80
CA SER A 114 -3.14 -10.33 -15.86
C SER A 114 -2.27 -11.39 -16.55
N ALA A 115 -2.80 -12.09 -17.56
CA ALA A 115 -2.03 -13.00 -18.40
C ALA A 115 -0.93 -12.27 -19.18
N ARG A 116 -1.23 -11.08 -19.71
CA ARG A 116 -0.26 -10.23 -20.40
C ARG A 116 0.82 -9.73 -19.45
N TRP A 117 0.42 -9.23 -18.29
CA TRP A 117 1.31 -8.78 -17.24
C TRP A 117 2.26 -9.89 -16.74
N ALA A 118 1.75 -11.12 -16.57
CA ALA A 118 2.54 -12.29 -16.21
C ALA A 118 3.46 -12.81 -17.34
N GLY A 119 3.40 -12.21 -18.54
CA GLY A 119 4.20 -12.63 -19.70
C GLY A 119 3.70 -13.92 -20.38
N LEU A 120 2.45 -14.32 -20.13
CA LEU A 120 1.83 -15.53 -20.70
C LEU A 120 1.08 -15.24 -22.01
N ALA A 121 0.72 -13.97 -22.26
CA ALA A 121 0.06 -13.53 -23.50
C ALA A 121 0.98 -12.65 -24.35
N GLY A 122 1.00 -12.89 -25.66
CA GLY A 122 1.88 -12.20 -26.62
C GLY A 122 1.31 -10.90 -27.21
N ASP A 123 -0.02 -10.76 -27.24
CA ASP A 123 -0.67 -9.61 -27.87
C ASP A 123 -0.59 -8.36 -27.00
N SER A 124 -0.39 -7.22 -27.66
CA SER A 124 -0.36 -5.93 -26.98
C SER A 124 -1.78 -5.51 -26.55
N LEU A 125 -1.90 -5.06 -25.30
CA LEU A 125 -3.12 -4.50 -24.72
C LEU A 125 -3.13 -2.97 -24.76
N ALA A 126 -2.06 -2.36 -25.27
CA ALA A 126 -1.93 -0.91 -25.36
C ALA A 126 -3.13 -0.21 -26.03
N PRO A 127 -3.74 -0.72 -27.13
CA PRO A 127 -4.92 -0.10 -27.72
C PRO A 127 -6.12 -0.09 -26.77
N ALA A 128 -6.36 -1.20 -26.06
CA ALA A 128 -7.47 -1.33 -25.13
C ALA A 128 -7.29 -0.44 -23.90
N ILE A 129 -6.09 -0.41 -23.32
CA ILE A 129 -5.76 0.46 -22.19
C ILE A 129 -5.94 1.93 -22.58
N ARG A 130 -5.41 2.36 -23.75
CA ARG A 130 -5.55 3.74 -24.22
C ARG A 130 -7.00 4.13 -24.54
N ALA A 131 -7.84 3.19 -24.96
CA ALA A 131 -9.26 3.45 -25.18
C ALA A 131 -9.95 3.82 -23.86
N LEU A 132 -9.70 3.05 -22.80
CA LEU A 132 -10.29 3.29 -21.48
C LEU A 132 -9.80 4.59 -20.82
N GLN A 133 -8.52 4.94 -21.01
CA GLN A 133 -7.97 6.21 -20.51
C GLN A 133 -8.75 7.43 -21.01
N ARG A 134 -9.31 7.37 -22.23
CA ARG A 134 -10.10 8.47 -22.83
C ARG A 134 -11.49 8.60 -22.23
N ASP A 135 -12.07 7.50 -21.73
CA ASP A 135 -13.41 7.47 -21.16
C ASP A 135 -13.43 7.83 -19.67
N THR A 136 -12.27 7.85 -18.99
CA THR A 136 -12.16 8.09 -17.54
C THR A 136 -12.30 9.53 -17.07
N VAL A 137 -12.59 10.50 -17.94
CA VAL A 137 -12.98 11.84 -17.50
C VAL A 137 -14.49 11.81 -17.26
N PRO A 138 -14.98 11.67 -16.01
CA PRO A 138 -16.41 11.77 -15.75
C PRO A 138 -16.89 13.13 -16.23
N GLU A 139 -18.11 13.18 -16.79
CA GLU A 139 -18.75 14.46 -17.06
C GLU A 139 -18.68 15.31 -15.80
N PHE A 140 -18.35 16.60 -15.97
CA PHE A 140 -18.30 17.55 -14.88
C PHE A 140 -19.67 17.56 -14.19
N ALA A 141 -19.77 16.87 -13.06
CA ALA A 141 -20.93 16.92 -12.21
C ALA A 141 -20.75 18.17 -11.32
N PRO A 142 -21.50 19.27 -11.55
CA PRO A 142 -21.43 20.41 -10.66
C PRO A 142 -21.78 19.92 -9.25
N LEU A 143 -20.80 20.00 -8.35
CA LEU A 143 -20.98 19.73 -6.94
C LEU A 143 -22.03 20.72 -6.42
N THR A 144 -23.29 20.30 -6.40
CA THR A 144 -24.36 20.95 -5.64
C THR A 144 -24.13 20.62 -4.18
N MET A 145 -23.04 21.16 -3.64
CA MET A 145 -22.71 21.03 -2.23
C MET A 145 -23.71 21.90 -1.48
N GLN A 146 -24.72 21.28 -0.88
CA GLN A 146 -25.60 21.98 0.04
C GLN A 146 -24.73 22.52 1.16
N ALA A 147 -24.68 23.85 1.31
CA ALA A 147 -23.88 24.49 2.34
C ALA A 147 -24.38 24.01 3.71
N SER A 148 -23.71 23.01 4.28
CA SER A 148 -23.98 22.57 5.65
C SER A 148 -23.31 23.57 6.58
N THR A 149 -24.07 24.56 7.04
CA THR A 149 -23.62 25.47 8.08
C THR A 149 -23.39 24.65 9.36
N ILE A 150 -22.13 24.44 9.73
CA ILE A 150 -21.79 23.83 11.02
C ILE A 150 -22.12 24.87 12.09
N GLU A 151 -23.28 24.76 12.74
CA GLU A 151 -23.68 25.67 13.82
C GLU A 151 -22.90 25.38 15.12
N LEU A 152 -21.64 25.83 15.14
CA LEU A 152 -20.73 25.73 16.29
C LEU A 152 -21.30 26.44 17.54
N CYS A 153 -22.16 27.44 17.38
CA CYS A 153 -22.76 28.20 18.47
C CYS A 153 -23.71 27.32 19.31
N CYS A 154 -24.60 26.58 18.64
CA CYS A 154 -25.59 25.72 19.28
C CYS A 154 -24.93 24.56 20.02
N HIS A 155 -23.80 24.03 19.53
CA HIS A 155 -23.02 23.03 20.22
C HIS A 155 -22.42 23.56 21.54
N ARG A 156 -21.86 24.78 21.55
CA ARG A 156 -21.29 25.38 22.78
C ARG A 156 -22.37 25.75 23.79
N LEU A 157 -23.51 26.25 23.33
CA LEU A 157 -24.64 26.60 24.18
C LEU A 157 -25.25 25.34 24.83
N ARG A 158 -25.46 24.28 24.04
CA ARG A 158 -26.00 23.00 24.53
C ARG A 158 -25.09 22.35 25.58
N ARG A 159 -23.76 22.43 25.38
CA ARG A 159 -22.78 21.93 26.36
C ARG A 159 -22.83 22.73 27.67
N ARG A 160 -22.93 24.06 27.60
CA ARG A 160 -23.07 24.91 28.80
C ARG A 160 -24.37 24.66 29.56
N ILE A 161 -25.47 24.48 28.84
CA ILE A 161 -26.78 24.17 29.45
C ILE A 161 -26.73 22.78 30.11
N ALA A 162 -26.15 21.78 29.45
CA ALA A 162 -25.99 20.44 30.02
C ALA A 162 -25.12 20.46 31.30
N ASP A 163 -24.01 21.18 31.29
CA ASP A 163 -23.15 21.33 32.47
C ASP A 163 -23.87 22.05 33.62
N ALA A 164 -24.68 23.08 33.32
CA ALA A 164 -25.47 23.80 34.32
C ALA A 164 -26.57 22.93 34.92
N ILE A 165 -27.28 22.15 34.09
CA ILE A 165 -28.29 21.18 34.52
C ILE A 165 -27.65 20.12 35.42
N CYS A 166 -26.53 19.53 35.01
CA CYS A 166 -25.83 18.54 35.83
C CYS A 166 -25.42 19.09 37.19
N ARG A 167 -24.99 20.36 37.28
CA ARG A 167 -24.64 20.98 38.57
C ARG A 167 -25.85 21.23 39.47
N LEU A 168 -27.02 21.50 38.90
CA LEU A 168 -28.26 21.70 39.66
C LEU A 168 -28.80 20.40 40.25
N PHE A 169 -28.69 19.30 39.51
CA PHE A 169 -29.17 17.98 39.97
C PHE A 169 -28.15 17.20 40.80
N CYS A 170 -26.86 17.57 40.76
CA CYS A 170 -25.81 16.90 41.51
C CYS A 170 -25.25 17.72 42.68
N GLN A 171 -26.04 18.61 43.32
CA GLN A 171 -25.61 19.15 44.62
C GLN A 171 -25.59 17.99 45.63
N PRO A 172 -24.42 17.61 46.18
CA PRO A 172 -24.38 16.68 47.29
C PRO A 172 -24.95 17.39 48.53
N ASP A 173 -25.89 16.74 49.21
CA ASP A 173 -26.37 17.15 50.51
C ASP A 173 -25.18 17.40 51.45
N LEU A 174 -25.04 18.67 51.86
CA LEU A 174 -24.11 19.06 52.91
C LEU A 174 -24.52 18.35 54.21
N PRO A 175 -23.64 17.54 54.84
CA PRO A 175 -23.94 17.05 56.17
C PRO A 175 -23.91 18.24 57.14
N THR A 176 -25.06 18.43 57.76
CA THR A 176 -25.34 19.31 58.88
C THR A 176 -24.37 18.99 60.03
N ASN A 177 -23.63 20.01 60.45
CA ASN A 177 -22.80 19.98 61.66
C ASN A 177 -23.71 19.89 62.91
N PRO A 178 -23.57 18.88 63.77
CA PRO A 178 -24.08 18.96 65.13
C PRO A 178 -22.94 19.39 66.06
N ARG A 179 -23.12 20.58 66.64
CA ARG A 179 -22.51 20.98 67.91
C ARG A 179 -22.85 19.97 69.01
N GLY A 180 -21.87 19.72 69.86
CA GLY A 180 -22.03 19.21 71.23
C GLY A 180 -20.94 18.20 71.56
N ASP A 181 -20.42 18.08 72.77
CA ASP A 181 -20.37 18.86 74.01
C ASP A 181 -19.40 18.01 74.87
N ARG A 182 -18.54 18.63 75.71
CA ARG A 182 -17.94 18.08 76.96
C ARG A 182 -17.37 16.64 76.94
N SER A 183 -16.08 16.43 77.24
CA SER A 183 -15.44 16.64 78.56
C SER A 183 -13.94 16.37 78.45
#